data_AF-A0A1H6UYL4-F1
#
_entry.id   AF-A0A1H6UYL4-F1
#
_cell.length_a   1.000
_cell.length_b   1.000
_cell.length_c   1.000
_cell.angle_alpha   90.00
_cell.angle_beta   90.00
_cell.angle_gamma   90.00
#
_symmetry.space_group_name_H-M   'P 1'
#
loop_
_entity.id
_entity.type
_entity.pdbx_description
1 polymer ?
#
loop_
_entity_poly.entity_id
_entity_poly.type
_entity_poly.pdbx_seq_one_letter_code
_entity_poly.pdbx_strand_id
1 'polypeptide(L)'
;MISHRPRRLRATPAMRRLVREVRPHASELVWGIFVHEDLAEERPIGSLPGVSQHPLAAVPALVDRAIEAGVGGLMIFAIPSVRDAQGSGAVDPDGILNRAIASAAQSAGDRLVVMADLCLDEFTDHGHCGVLDGTGRVDNDATLEIYAEMALAQARAGAHVLGLSGMMDGQVAAVRGALEAEGFTDVALLAYAAKYASAFYGPFREAVDSQLQGDRRTYQLDPANGREGLREAELDELEGADIVMVKPALPYLDVVAEVAAQSRVPVAAYHVSGEYAQIEAAAANGWLDRRAAHLEALTSMRRAGADIIVTYAALELAAWLKEN
;
A
#
# COMPACT_ATOMS: atom_id res chain seq x y z
N MET A 1 30.17 13.90 -40.33
CA MET A 1 30.77 13.34 -39.10
C MET A 1 29.70 13.33 -38.03
N ILE A 2 29.56 12.27 -37.22
CA ILE A 2 28.54 12.20 -36.15
C ILE A 2 29.10 12.81 -34.85
N SER A 3 28.50 13.90 -34.37
CA SER A 3 28.89 14.63 -33.15
C SER A 3 28.40 13.94 -31.86
N HIS A 4 27.18 13.40 -31.84
CA HIS A 4 26.59 12.76 -30.67
C HIS A 4 26.59 11.23 -30.80
N ARG A 5 27.14 10.53 -29.80
CA ARG A 5 27.15 9.06 -29.75
C ARG A 5 26.75 8.55 -28.36
N PRO A 6 25.45 8.56 -28.00
CA PRO A 6 24.98 8.12 -26.69
C PRO A 6 25.40 6.69 -26.31
N ARG A 7 25.62 5.81 -27.30
CA ARG A 7 26.15 4.44 -27.09
C ARG A 7 27.50 4.41 -26.36
N ARG A 8 28.28 5.50 -26.36
CA ARG A 8 29.52 5.60 -25.57
C ARG A 8 29.27 5.34 -24.08
N LEU A 9 28.15 5.83 -23.55
CA LEU A 9 27.75 5.62 -22.15
C LEU A 9 27.12 4.24 -21.89
N ARG A 10 26.96 3.41 -22.93
CA ARG A 10 26.36 2.05 -22.83
C ARG A 10 27.33 0.94 -23.21
N ALA A 11 28.56 1.29 -23.57
CA ALA A 11 29.55 0.41 -24.20
C ALA A 11 29.99 -0.75 -23.31
N THR A 12 30.10 -0.54 -22.00
CA THR A 12 30.55 -1.56 -21.04
C THR A 12 29.64 -1.59 -19.81
N PRO A 13 29.56 -2.73 -19.09
CA PRO A 13 28.87 -2.80 -17.80
C PRO A 13 29.39 -1.74 -16.81
N ALA A 14 30.71 -1.52 -16.75
CA ALA A 14 31.31 -0.50 -15.88
C ALA A 14 30.82 0.92 -16.20
N MET A 15 30.75 1.28 -17.49
CA MET A 15 30.23 2.59 -17.90
C MET A 15 28.75 2.73 -17.56
N ARG A 16 27.92 1.71 -17.84
CA ARG A 16 26.49 1.72 -17.48
C ARG A 16 26.26 1.85 -15.97
N ARG A 17 27.11 1.22 -15.15
CA ARG A 17 27.05 1.37 -13.68
C ARG A 17 27.41 2.78 -13.23
N LEU A 18 28.45 3.38 -13.82
CA LEU A 18 28.90 4.73 -13.48
C LEU A 18 27.81 5.78 -13.75
N VAL A 19 27.14 5.71 -14.90
CA VAL A 19 26.17 6.73 -15.32
C VAL A 19 24.71 6.42 -14.93
N ARG A 20 24.47 5.35 -14.17
CA ARG A 20 23.10 4.99 -13.76
C ARG A 20 22.51 6.08 -12.88
N GLU A 21 21.30 6.52 -13.24
CA GLU A 21 20.58 7.60 -12.54
C GLU A 21 19.90 7.11 -11.26
N VAL A 22 19.25 5.94 -11.32
CA VAL A 22 18.45 5.39 -10.21
C VAL A 22 19.08 4.10 -9.67
N ARG A 23 19.19 3.99 -8.35
CA ARG A 23 19.70 2.80 -7.64
C ARG A 23 18.74 2.46 -6.50
N PRO A 24 17.74 1.59 -6.75
CA PRO A 24 16.79 1.20 -5.70
C PRO A 24 17.49 0.52 -4.53
N HIS A 25 16.96 0.71 -3.32
CA HIS A 25 17.47 0.08 -2.10
C HIS A 25 16.36 -0.65 -1.33
N ALA A 26 16.71 -1.71 -0.60
CA ALA A 26 15.72 -2.53 0.11
C ALA A 26 14.91 -1.73 1.14
N SER A 27 15.52 -0.75 1.80
CA SER A 27 14.86 0.11 2.79
C SER A 27 13.76 1.01 2.22
N GLU A 28 13.65 1.12 0.89
CA GLU A 28 12.59 1.86 0.20
C GLU A 28 11.34 1.00 -0.02
N LEU A 29 11.39 -0.29 0.33
CA LEU A 29 10.33 -1.25 0.14
C LEU A 29 9.48 -1.40 1.41
N VAL A 30 8.17 -1.52 1.21
CA VAL A 30 7.19 -1.89 2.22
C VAL A 30 6.55 -3.21 1.81
N TRP A 31 6.58 -4.20 2.70
CA TRP A 31 6.01 -5.52 2.43
C TRP A 31 4.53 -5.56 2.84
N GLY A 32 3.62 -5.82 1.90
CA GLY A 32 2.20 -6.03 2.21
C GLY A 32 1.93 -7.46 2.68
N ILE A 33 1.30 -7.61 3.85
CA ILE A 33 0.90 -8.91 4.41
C ILE A 33 -0.61 -8.96 4.70
N PHE A 34 -1.15 -10.17 4.67
CA PHE A 34 -2.57 -10.44 4.95
C PHE A 34 -2.70 -11.31 6.20
N VAL A 35 -3.45 -10.83 7.20
CA VAL A 35 -3.69 -11.55 8.46
C VAL A 35 -5.16 -11.91 8.55
N HIS A 36 -5.47 -13.20 8.67
CA HIS A 36 -6.85 -13.69 8.69
C HIS A 36 -7.19 -14.27 10.06
N GLU A 37 -8.33 -13.88 10.60
CA GLU A 37 -8.73 -14.19 11.98
C GLU A 37 -8.92 -15.69 12.23
N ASP A 38 -9.63 -16.39 11.35
CA ASP A 38 -9.97 -17.81 11.52
C ASP A 38 -8.86 -18.80 11.13
N LEU A 39 -7.69 -18.33 10.73
CA LEU A 39 -6.60 -19.23 10.33
C LEU A 39 -5.84 -19.76 11.55
N ALA A 40 -5.54 -21.06 11.50
CA ALA A 40 -4.54 -21.69 12.37
C ALA A 40 -3.17 -21.84 11.66
N GLU A 41 -3.18 -21.89 10.33
CA GLU A 41 -2.00 -22.08 9.48
C GLU A 41 -2.09 -21.18 8.24
N GLU A 42 -0.96 -20.95 7.59
CA GLU A 42 -0.86 -20.15 6.36
C GLU A 42 -1.73 -20.72 5.23
N ARG A 43 -2.43 -19.84 4.51
CA ARG A 43 -3.26 -20.18 3.34
C ARG A 43 -2.77 -19.43 2.09
N PRO A 44 -2.23 -20.12 1.07
CA PRO A 44 -1.85 -19.48 -0.19
C PRO A 44 -3.03 -18.81 -0.89
N ILE A 45 -2.78 -17.67 -1.54
CA ILE A 45 -3.77 -16.94 -2.35
C ILE A 45 -3.59 -17.35 -3.82
N GLY A 46 -4.64 -17.87 -4.45
CA GLY A 46 -4.54 -18.49 -5.77
C GLY A 46 -4.15 -17.51 -6.88
N SER A 47 -4.71 -16.30 -6.83
CA SER A 47 -4.41 -15.23 -7.79
C SER A 47 -3.12 -14.45 -7.50
N LEU A 48 -2.43 -14.75 -6.39
CA LEU A 48 -1.15 -14.13 -6.01
C LEU A 48 -0.11 -15.22 -5.67
N PRO A 49 0.49 -15.89 -6.68
CA PRO A 49 1.50 -16.92 -6.43
C PRO A 49 2.63 -16.42 -5.54
N GLY A 50 2.95 -17.19 -4.49
CA GLY A 50 3.99 -16.83 -3.51
C GLY A 50 3.51 -15.90 -2.38
N VAL A 51 2.23 -15.49 -2.38
CA VAL A 51 1.61 -14.68 -1.34
C VAL A 51 0.53 -15.49 -0.63
N SER A 52 0.40 -15.30 0.68
CA SER A 52 -0.53 -16.03 1.52
C SER A 52 -1.25 -15.13 2.52
N GLN A 53 -2.39 -15.61 3.00
CA GLN A 53 -2.99 -15.18 4.25
C GLN A 53 -2.33 -15.92 5.41
N HIS A 54 -2.10 -15.22 6.51
CA HIS A 54 -1.41 -15.76 7.68
C HIS A 54 -2.32 -15.72 8.92
N PRO A 55 -2.20 -16.70 9.83
CA PRO A 55 -2.82 -16.60 11.14
C PRO A 55 -2.13 -15.51 11.97
N LEU A 56 -2.83 -14.91 12.94
CA LEU A 56 -2.27 -13.89 13.83
C LEU A 56 -0.96 -14.36 14.51
N ALA A 57 -0.88 -15.64 14.89
CA ALA A 57 0.28 -16.22 15.54
C ALA A 57 1.57 -16.19 14.68
N ALA A 58 1.45 -16.00 13.36
CA ALA A 58 2.60 -15.92 12.45
C ALA A 58 3.21 -14.51 12.37
N VAL A 59 2.49 -13.46 12.83
CA VAL A 59 2.91 -12.06 12.67
C VAL A 59 4.33 -11.79 13.18
N PRO A 60 4.77 -12.26 14.37
CA PRO A 60 6.14 -12.04 14.83
C PRO A 60 7.20 -12.58 13.86
N ALA A 61 7.00 -13.77 13.30
CA ALA A 61 7.92 -14.37 12.34
C ALA A 61 7.95 -13.62 11.00
N LEU A 62 6.82 -13.04 10.58
CA LEU A 62 6.78 -12.18 9.39
C LEU A 62 7.59 -10.89 9.61
N VAL A 63 7.49 -10.29 10.80
CA VAL A 63 8.29 -9.11 11.17
C VAL A 63 9.79 -9.44 11.15
N ASP A 64 10.21 -10.57 11.74
CA ASP A 64 11.62 -10.99 11.73
C ASP A 64 12.15 -11.15 10.30
N ARG A 65 11.35 -11.74 9.39
CA ARG A 65 11.70 -11.88 7.97
C ARG A 65 11.85 -10.52 7.27
N ALA A 66 10.98 -9.56 7.58
CA ALA A 66 11.06 -8.21 7.02
C ALA A 66 12.35 -7.50 7.49
N ILE A 67 12.67 -7.60 8.77
CA ILE A 67 13.91 -7.04 9.35
C ILE A 67 15.15 -7.68 8.72
N GLU A 68 15.19 -9.01 8.59
CA GLU A 68 16.32 -9.72 7.98
C GLU A 68 16.51 -9.35 6.48
N ALA A 69 15.40 -9.18 5.76
CA ALA A 69 15.43 -8.71 4.39
C ALA A 69 16.01 -7.27 4.29
N GLY A 70 15.79 -6.45 5.31
CA GLY A 70 16.19 -5.04 5.35
C GLY A 70 15.19 -4.12 4.64
N VAL A 71 13.91 -4.53 4.57
CA VAL A 71 12.84 -3.68 4.05
C VAL A 71 12.50 -2.59 5.06
N GLY A 72 12.00 -1.44 4.59
CA GLY A 72 11.73 -0.28 5.44
C GLY A 72 10.50 -0.43 6.32
N GLY A 73 9.49 -1.18 5.85
CA GLY A 73 8.26 -1.37 6.60
C GLY A 73 7.40 -2.55 6.18
N LEU A 74 6.31 -2.73 6.92
CA LEU A 74 5.29 -3.74 6.75
C LEU A 74 3.92 -3.05 6.68
N MET A 75 3.10 -3.36 5.68
CA MET A 75 1.71 -2.90 5.57
C MET A 75 0.77 -4.06 5.88
N ILE A 76 -0.04 -3.91 6.93
CA ILE A 76 -0.94 -4.96 7.42
C ILE A 76 -2.34 -4.74 6.85
N PHE A 77 -2.83 -5.75 6.16
CA PHE A 77 -4.24 -5.92 5.80
C PHE A 77 -4.82 -7.06 6.64
N ALA A 78 -6.04 -6.91 7.16
CA ALA A 78 -6.63 -7.92 8.01
C ALA A 78 -8.01 -8.35 7.51
N ILE A 79 -8.31 -9.64 7.68
CA ILE A 79 -9.57 -10.26 7.24
C ILE A 79 -10.31 -10.74 8.50
N PRO A 80 -11.42 -10.07 8.88
CA PRO A 80 -12.19 -10.44 10.05
C PRO A 80 -13.12 -11.62 9.79
N SER A 81 -13.43 -12.36 10.85
CA SER A 81 -14.41 -13.45 10.85
C SER A 81 -15.87 -12.96 10.77
N VAL A 82 -16.13 -11.77 11.33
CA VAL A 82 -17.44 -11.13 11.38
C VAL A 82 -17.37 -9.76 10.73
N ARG A 83 -18.40 -9.46 9.92
CA ARG A 83 -18.58 -8.18 9.22
C ARG A 83 -19.98 -7.65 9.50
N ASP A 84 -20.13 -6.34 9.50
CA ASP A 84 -21.43 -5.68 9.63
C ASP A 84 -21.49 -4.40 8.77
N ALA A 85 -22.63 -3.71 8.74
CA ALA A 85 -22.82 -2.56 7.87
C ALA A 85 -21.95 -1.32 8.21
N GLN A 86 -21.28 -1.29 9.37
CA GLN A 86 -20.46 -0.16 9.82
C GLN A 86 -18.98 -0.54 9.93
N GLY A 87 -18.65 -1.82 9.81
CA GLY A 87 -17.31 -2.35 10.02
C GLY A 87 -16.84 -2.26 11.46
N SER A 88 -17.70 -2.57 12.44
CA SER A 88 -17.37 -2.38 13.87
C SER A 88 -16.09 -3.10 14.32
N GLY A 89 -15.71 -4.21 13.69
CA GLY A 89 -14.46 -4.91 13.96
C GLY A 89 -13.18 -4.12 13.62
N ALA A 90 -13.29 -3.04 12.85
CA ALA A 90 -12.18 -2.14 12.53
C ALA A 90 -11.79 -1.24 13.71
N VAL A 91 -12.77 -0.84 14.54
CA VAL A 91 -12.57 0.04 15.70
C VAL A 91 -12.45 -0.73 17.01
N ASP A 92 -12.78 -2.03 17.01
CA ASP A 92 -12.63 -2.91 18.17
C ASP A 92 -11.15 -3.10 18.54
N PRO A 93 -10.70 -2.76 19.77
CA PRO A 93 -9.34 -3.04 20.22
C PRO A 93 -8.95 -4.52 20.13
N ASP A 94 -9.91 -5.44 20.25
CA ASP A 94 -9.72 -6.89 20.10
C ASP A 94 -9.96 -7.37 18.66
N GLY A 95 -10.27 -6.46 17.73
CA GLY A 95 -10.40 -6.74 16.30
C GLY A 95 -9.09 -7.23 15.69
N ILE A 96 -9.19 -8.10 14.68
CA ILE A 96 -8.03 -8.79 14.08
C ILE A 96 -6.92 -7.84 13.61
N LEU A 97 -7.27 -6.68 13.04
CA LEU A 97 -6.29 -5.69 12.59
C LEU A 97 -5.51 -5.09 13.75
N ASN A 98 -6.21 -4.62 14.78
CA ASN A 98 -5.59 -3.98 15.95
C ASN A 98 -4.73 -4.98 16.73
N ARG A 99 -5.17 -6.25 16.84
CA ARG A 99 -4.35 -7.33 17.41
C ARG A 99 -3.10 -7.64 16.56
N ALA A 100 -3.23 -7.64 15.23
CA ALA A 100 -2.09 -7.84 14.34
C ALA A 100 -1.08 -6.68 14.42
N ILE A 101 -1.55 -5.44 14.47
CA ILE A 101 -0.71 -4.25 14.67
C ILE A 101 0.04 -4.34 15.99
N ALA A 102 -0.66 -4.65 17.10
CA ALA A 102 -0.03 -4.77 18.41
C ALA A 102 1.06 -5.86 18.45
N SER A 103 0.78 -7.02 17.84
CA SER A 103 1.76 -8.10 17.72
C SER A 103 2.96 -7.69 16.85
N ALA A 104 2.72 -6.99 15.75
CA ALA A 104 3.77 -6.52 14.85
C ALA A 104 4.63 -5.43 15.49
N ALA A 105 4.03 -4.42 16.12
CA ALA A 105 4.71 -3.33 16.80
C ALA A 105 5.60 -3.84 17.93
N GLN A 106 5.08 -4.77 18.75
CA GLN A 106 5.87 -5.42 19.81
C GLN A 106 7.08 -6.17 19.25
N SER A 107 6.90 -6.89 18.14
CA SER A 107 7.97 -7.67 17.51
C SER A 107 8.99 -6.78 16.79
N ALA A 108 8.54 -5.68 16.18
CA ALA A 108 9.38 -4.77 15.42
C ALA A 108 10.31 -3.97 16.35
N GLY A 109 9.75 -3.37 17.40
CA GLY A 109 10.41 -2.26 18.11
C GLY A 109 10.83 -1.18 17.10
N ASP A 110 12.02 -0.60 17.28
CA ASP A 110 12.53 0.48 16.43
C ASP A 110 13.18 0.00 15.12
N ARG A 111 13.01 -1.28 14.74
CA ARG A 111 13.74 -1.91 13.63
C ARG A 111 12.97 -1.97 12.31
N LEU A 112 11.66 -1.73 12.35
CA LEU A 112 10.77 -1.84 11.19
C LEU A 112 9.57 -0.91 11.36
N VAL A 113 9.21 -0.17 10.31
CA VAL A 113 7.98 0.63 10.31
C VAL A 113 6.76 -0.30 10.19
N VAL A 114 5.79 -0.16 11.10
CA VAL A 114 4.54 -0.92 11.10
C VAL A 114 3.45 0.01 10.58
N MET A 115 2.91 -0.32 9.41
CA MET A 115 1.87 0.44 8.73
C MET A 115 0.58 -0.37 8.75
N ALA A 116 -0.54 0.30 8.95
CA ALA A 116 -1.88 -0.30 8.93
C ALA A 116 -2.71 0.29 7.80
N ASP A 117 -3.48 -0.54 7.08
CA ASP A 117 -4.53 0.00 6.20
C ASP A 117 -5.68 0.54 7.06
N LEU A 118 -6.13 1.76 6.74
CA LEU A 118 -7.28 2.40 7.35
C LEU A 118 -8.36 2.56 6.28
N CYS A 119 -9.30 1.63 6.30
CA CYS A 119 -10.46 1.55 5.42
C CYS A 119 -11.48 0.56 6.01
N LEU A 120 -12.75 0.63 5.58
CA LEU A 120 -13.81 -0.26 6.07
C LEU A 120 -14.14 -1.43 5.13
N ASP A 121 -13.47 -1.59 3.99
CA ASP A 121 -13.93 -2.57 3.01
C ASP A 121 -13.67 -4.03 3.38
N GLU A 122 -12.68 -4.32 4.21
CA GLU A 122 -12.48 -5.66 4.76
C GLU A 122 -13.49 -5.98 5.89
N PHE A 123 -14.03 -4.94 6.53
CA PHE A 123 -14.85 -5.06 7.75
C PHE A 123 -16.35 -4.93 7.50
N THR A 124 -16.74 -4.34 6.37
CA THR A 124 -18.16 -4.17 6.03
C THR A 124 -18.76 -5.39 5.34
N ASP A 125 -20.01 -5.72 5.67
CA ASP A 125 -20.73 -6.85 5.05
C ASP A 125 -21.10 -6.59 3.57
N HIS A 126 -21.12 -5.32 3.16
CA HIS A 126 -21.30 -4.88 1.79
C HIS A 126 -19.98 -4.60 1.04
N GLY A 127 -18.83 -4.62 1.72
CA GLY A 127 -17.50 -4.49 1.12
C GLY A 127 -17.16 -3.13 0.49
N HIS A 128 -17.89 -2.07 0.85
CA HIS A 128 -17.56 -0.70 0.44
C HIS A 128 -16.54 -0.09 1.40
N CYS A 129 -15.81 0.93 0.94
CA CYS A 129 -14.82 1.63 1.76
C CYS A 129 -15.43 2.42 2.93
N GLY A 130 -16.74 2.59 2.99
CA GLY A 130 -17.41 3.46 3.96
C GLY A 130 -18.84 3.05 4.25
N VAL A 131 -19.48 3.77 5.16
CA VAL A 131 -20.87 3.57 5.59
C VAL A 131 -21.82 3.85 4.43
N LEU A 132 -22.89 3.07 4.28
CA LEU A 132 -23.91 3.31 3.27
C LEU A 132 -25.08 4.16 3.80
N ASP A 133 -25.50 5.16 3.03
CA ASP A 133 -26.69 5.96 3.28
C ASP A 133 -28.00 5.19 3.01
N GLY A 134 -29.14 5.82 3.28
CA GLY A 134 -30.46 5.21 3.05
C GLY A 134 -30.79 4.89 1.57
N THR A 135 -29.94 5.29 0.63
CA THR A 135 -30.02 4.99 -0.80
C THR A 135 -28.97 3.99 -1.28
N GLY A 136 -28.10 3.51 -0.39
CA GLY A 136 -27.02 2.58 -0.69
C GLY A 136 -25.76 3.23 -1.28
N ARG A 137 -25.61 4.55 -1.15
CA ARG A 137 -24.37 5.26 -1.53
C ARG A 137 -23.43 5.34 -0.35
N VAL A 138 -22.12 5.37 -0.61
CA VAL A 138 -21.15 5.63 0.46
C VAL A 138 -21.33 7.06 0.97
N ASP A 139 -21.64 7.21 2.25
CA ASP A 139 -21.76 8.48 2.95
C ASP A 139 -20.36 8.93 3.40
N ASN A 140 -19.88 10.03 2.81
CA ASN A 140 -18.54 10.53 3.06
C ASN A 140 -18.32 10.87 4.54
N ASP A 141 -19.16 11.76 5.08
CA ASP A 141 -18.92 12.37 6.39
C ASP A 141 -19.17 11.36 7.51
N ALA A 142 -20.20 10.51 7.38
CA ALA A 142 -20.43 9.42 8.33
C ALA A 142 -19.27 8.40 8.32
N THR A 143 -18.60 8.21 7.17
CA THR A 143 -17.40 7.37 7.10
C THR A 143 -16.21 8.02 7.81
N LEU A 144 -16.05 9.35 7.70
CA LEU A 144 -14.97 10.07 8.38
C LEU A 144 -15.01 9.92 9.91
N GLU A 145 -16.22 9.88 10.49
CA GLU A 145 -16.40 9.64 11.93
C GLU A 145 -15.81 8.29 12.36
N ILE A 146 -16.12 7.22 11.60
CA ILE A 146 -15.57 5.88 11.90
C ILE A 146 -14.07 5.82 11.60
N TYR A 147 -13.59 6.50 10.55
CA TYR A 147 -12.15 6.57 10.26
C TYR A 147 -11.36 7.23 11.38
N ALA A 148 -11.90 8.27 12.01
CA ALA A 148 -11.30 8.89 13.18
C ALA A 148 -11.22 7.89 14.36
N GLU A 149 -12.28 7.14 14.64
CA GLU A 149 -12.28 6.10 15.67
C GLU A 149 -11.27 4.98 15.37
N MET A 150 -11.24 4.53 14.12
CA MET A 150 -10.32 3.49 13.63
C MET A 150 -8.87 3.95 13.76
N ALA A 151 -8.57 5.20 13.43
CA ALA A 151 -7.23 5.77 13.58
C ALA A 151 -6.74 5.73 15.03
N LEU A 152 -7.62 6.08 15.98
CA LEU A 152 -7.30 6.02 17.40
C LEU A 152 -7.07 4.58 17.89
N ALA A 153 -7.86 3.62 17.41
CA ALA A 153 -7.68 2.21 17.73
C ALA A 153 -6.32 1.68 17.21
N GLN A 154 -5.99 1.99 15.96
CA GLN A 154 -4.73 1.58 15.33
C GLN A 154 -3.51 2.26 15.95
N ALA A 155 -3.61 3.55 16.30
CA ALA A 155 -2.57 4.28 17.01
C ALA A 155 -2.32 3.69 18.40
N ARG A 156 -3.39 3.37 19.16
CA ARG A 156 -3.29 2.68 20.46
C ARG A 156 -2.67 1.29 20.35
N ALA A 157 -2.92 0.59 19.24
CA ALA A 157 -2.29 -0.70 18.95
C ALA A 157 -0.79 -0.57 18.60
N GLY A 158 -0.28 0.63 18.32
CA GLY A 158 1.13 0.89 18.07
C GLY A 158 1.51 0.98 16.60
N ALA A 159 0.57 1.30 15.70
CA ALA A 159 0.91 1.60 14.31
C ALA A 159 1.79 2.86 14.23
N HIS A 160 2.87 2.79 13.46
CA HIS A 160 3.74 3.93 13.17
C HIS A 160 3.16 4.81 12.07
N VAL A 161 2.48 4.20 11.08
CA VAL A 161 1.88 4.89 9.94
C VAL A 161 0.48 4.36 9.66
N LEU A 162 -0.49 5.25 9.45
CA LEU A 162 -1.84 4.89 9.03
C LEU A 162 -2.02 5.17 7.54
N GLY A 163 -2.34 4.13 6.78
CA GLY A 163 -2.56 4.17 5.34
C GLY A 163 -4.02 4.44 5.01
N LEU A 164 -4.37 5.69 4.72
CA LEU A 164 -5.76 6.12 4.52
C LEU A 164 -6.26 5.73 3.12
N SER A 165 -6.79 4.51 3.00
CA SER A 165 -7.09 3.90 1.69
C SER A 165 -8.54 4.11 1.23
N GLY A 166 -9.36 4.78 2.03
CA GLY A 166 -10.80 4.99 1.81
C GLY A 166 -11.20 5.78 0.57
N MET A 167 -10.41 6.77 0.18
CA MET A 167 -10.76 7.79 -0.83
C MET A 167 -12.01 8.61 -0.43
N MET A 168 -12.15 8.91 0.86
CA MET A 168 -13.17 9.87 1.32
C MET A 168 -12.57 11.28 1.30
N ASP A 169 -13.36 12.26 0.85
CA ASP A 169 -12.98 13.67 0.85
C ASP A 169 -12.73 14.12 2.31
N GLY A 170 -11.59 14.75 2.60
CA GLY A 170 -11.27 15.26 3.93
C GLY A 170 -10.78 14.21 4.94
N GLN A 171 -10.51 12.97 4.51
CA GLN A 171 -10.10 11.89 5.41
C GLN A 171 -8.79 12.18 6.15
N VAL A 172 -7.84 12.86 5.50
CA VAL A 172 -6.56 13.21 6.13
C VAL A 172 -6.81 14.21 7.25
N ALA A 173 -7.56 15.28 6.99
CA ALA A 173 -7.86 16.29 8.01
C ALA A 173 -8.64 15.70 9.19
N ALA A 174 -9.63 14.84 8.92
CA ALA A 174 -10.43 14.19 9.97
C ALA A 174 -9.57 13.30 10.87
N VAL A 175 -8.76 12.42 10.27
CA VAL A 175 -7.88 11.52 11.01
C VAL A 175 -6.78 12.28 11.76
N ARG A 176 -6.12 13.25 11.11
CA ARG A 176 -5.11 14.11 11.75
C ARG A 176 -5.71 14.83 12.96
N GLY A 177 -6.88 15.44 12.80
CA GLY A 177 -7.57 16.13 13.90
C GLY A 177 -7.86 15.23 15.10
N ALA A 178 -8.31 13.99 14.85
CA ALA A 178 -8.58 13.01 15.90
C ALA A 178 -7.30 12.57 16.64
N LEU A 179 -6.23 12.26 15.90
CA LEU A 179 -4.94 11.86 16.48
C LEU A 179 -4.34 12.97 17.35
N GLU A 180 -4.33 14.22 16.88
CA GLU A 180 -3.83 15.37 17.64
C GLU A 180 -4.64 15.61 18.92
N ALA A 181 -5.98 15.51 18.84
CA ALA A 181 -6.86 15.73 19.99
C ALA A 181 -6.61 14.72 21.13
N GLU A 182 -6.20 13.49 20.79
CA GLU A 182 -5.91 12.41 21.74
C GLU A 182 -4.41 12.26 22.05
N GLY A 183 -3.56 13.14 21.49
CA GLY A 183 -2.12 13.19 21.79
C GLY A 183 -1.25 12.19 21.02
N PHE A 184 -1.75 11.59 19.92
CA PHE A 184 -0.98 10.72 19.03
C PHE A 184 -0.19 11.50 17.98
N THR A 185 0.68 12.40 18.42
CA THR A 185 1.39 13.37 17.56
C THR A 185 2.45 12.74 16.65
N ASP A 186 2.97 11.56 17.02
CA ASP A 186 4.06 10.91 16.29
C ASP A 186 3.57 9.89 15.25
N VAL A 187 2.25 9.65 15.15
CA VAL A 187 1.66 8.75 14.17
C VAL A 187 1.59 9.47 12.82
N ALA A 188 2.24 8.91 11.81
CA ALA A 188 2.28 9.47 10.48
C ALA A 188 1.08 9.03 9.62
N LEU A 189 0.67 9.88 8.69
CA LEU A 189 -0.40 9.62 7.74
C LEU A 189 0.15 9.40 6.33
N LEU A 190 -0.12 8.21 5.80
CA LEU A 190 0.10 7.87 4.41
C LEU A 190 -1.24 7.99 3.67
N ALA A 191 -1.41 9.11 2.97
CA ALA A 191 -2.62 9.33 2.20
C ALA A 191 -2.58 8.55 0.88
N TYR A 192 -3.59 7.73 0.61
CA TYR A 192 -3.75 7.10 -0.71
C TYR A 192 -4.34 8.10 -1.72
N ALA A 193 -3.70 9.26 -1.83
CA ALA A 193 -4.23 10.46 -2.47
C ALA A 193 -4.75 10.21 -3.90
N ALA A 194 -3.93 9.60 -4.75
CA ALA A 194 -4.32 9.26 -6.11
C ALA A 194 -4.64 7.76 -6.23
N LYS A 195 -5.72 7.30 -5.56
CA LYS A 195 -6.21 5.91 -5.67
C LYS A 195 -7.34 5.81 -6.71
N TYR A 196 -7.00 5.22 -7.84
CA TYR A 196 -7.88 5.06 -8.99
C TYR A 196 -8.83 3.87 -8.86
N ALA A 197 -10.01 3.97 -9.50
CA ALA A 197 -11.00 2.90 -9.69
C ALA A 197 -10.52 1.87 -10.70
N SER A 198 -9.43 1.17 -10.36
CA SER A 198 -8.64 0.35 -11.27
C SER A 198 -9.12 -1.09 -11.37
N ALA A 199 -8.99 -1.67 -12.57
CA ALA A 199 -9.17 -3.10 -12.81
C ALA A 199 -8.03 -3.97 -12.25
N PHE A 200 -6.91 -3.36 -11.86
CA PHE A 200 -5.72 -4.08 -11.37
C PHE A 200 -5.86 -4.59 -9.92
N TYR A 201 -6.98 -4.36 -9.23
CA TYR A 201 -7.19 -4.85 -7.87
C TYR A 201 -7.78 -6.25 -7.77
N GLY A 202 -8.08 -6.91 -8.89
CA GLY A 202 -8.76 -8.22 -8.92
C GLY A 202 -8.18 -9.23 -7.91
N PRO A 203 -6.86 -9.53 -7.96
CA PRO A 203 -6.25 -10.48 -7.02
C PRO A 203 -6.26 -10.03 -5.54
N PHE A 204 -6.32 -8.72 -5.28
CA PHE A 204 -6.42 -8.21 -3.91
C PHE A 204 -7.80 -8.51 -3.33
N ARG A 205 -8.86 -8.44 -4.13
CA ARG A 205 -10.23 -8.75 -3.68
C ARG A 205 -10.36 -10.20 -3.22
N GLU A 206 -9.65 -11.13 -3.86
CA GLU A 206 -9.53 -12.51 -3.36
C GLU A 206 -8.72 -12.56 -2.06
N ALA A 207 -7.59 -11.85 -2.01
CA ALA A 207 -6.70 -11.83 -0.84
C ALA A 207 -7.39 -11.34 0.45
N VAL A 208 -8.35 -10.42 0.35
CA VAL A 208 -9.09 -9.87 1.51
C VAL A 208 -10.51 -10.41 1.67
N ASP A 209 -10.93 -11.40 0.87
CA ASP A 209 -12.29 -11.94 0.88
C ASP A 209 -13.35 -10.82 0.76
N SER A 210 -13.22 -9.99 -0.28
CA SER A 210 -14.08 -8.81 -0.47
C SER A 210 -15.54 -9.20 -0.73
N GLN A 211 -16.46 -8.56 0.00
CA GLN A 211 -17.91 -8.78 -0.13
C GLN A 211 -18.59 -7.87 -1.17
N LEU A 212 -17.82 -7.00 -1.83
CA LEU A 212 -18.36 -5.95 -2.69
C LEU A 212 -19.13 -6.50 -3.89
N GLN A 213 -20.40 -6.10 -4.00
CA GLN A 213 -21.20 -6.25 -5.22
C GLN A 213 -21.41 -4.89 -5.87
N GLY A 214 -20.63 -4.60 -6.92
CA GLY A 214 -20.68 -3.32 -7.62
C GLY A 214 -19.30 -2.77 -7.91
N ASP A 215 -19.15 -1.45 -7.80
CA ASP A 215 -17.88 -0.77 -8.02
C ASP A 215 -17.63 0.35 -7.00
N ARG A 216 -16.47 0.99 -7.14
CA ARG A 216 -15.96 2.02 -6.24
C ARG A 216 -15.82 3.38 -6.94
N ARG A 217 -16.47 3.55 -8.10
CA ARG A 217 -16.25 4.69 -9.01
C ARG A 217 -16.86 6.00 -8.51
N THR A 218 -17.63 5.98 -7.43
CA THR A 218 -18.21 7.18 -6.83
C THR A 218 -17.27 7.86 -5.84
N TYR A 219 -16.10 7.28 -5.55
CA TYR A 219 -15.11 7.83 -4.63
C TYR A 219 -13.66 7.55 -5.08
N GLN A 220 -13.36 6.41 -5.71
CA GLN A 220 -12.06 6.20 -6.36
C GLN A 220 -12.00 6.93 -7.72
N LEU A 221 -10.82 7.47 -8.04
CA LEU A 221 -10.62 8.33 -9.23
C LEU A 221 -10.85 7.59 -10.55
N ASP A 222 -11.31 8.32 -11.58
CA ASP A 222 -11.40 7.77 -12.94
C ASP A 222 -9.97 7.57 -13.52
N PRO A 223 -9.59 6.35 -13.97
CA PRO A 223 -8.32 6.08 -14.64
C PRO A 223 -7.96 7.03 -15.78
N ALA A 224 -8.93 7.69 -16.41
CA ALA A 224 -8.69 8.65 -17.50
C ALA A 224 -8.16 10.02 -17.01
N ASN A 225 -8.19 10.30 -15.70
CA ASN A 225 -7.91 11.62 -15.15
C ASN A 225 -6.51 11.72 -14.51
N GLY A 226 -5.53 12.22 -15.28
CA GLY A 226 -4.18 12.52 -14.75
C GLY A 226 -4.16 13.73 -13.81
N ARG A 227 -4.78 14.85 -14.23
CA ARG A 227 -4.79 16.10 -13.44
C ARG A 227 -5.49 15.99 -12.08
N GLU A 228 -6.47 15.09 -11.97
CA GLU A 228 -7.23 14.88 -10.74
C GLU A 228 -6.35 14.22 -9.67
N GLY A 229 -5.53 13.23 -10.04
CA GLY A 229 -4.61 12.59 -9.10
C GLY A 229 -3.60 13.56 -8.46
N LEU A 230 -3.08 14.52 -9.23
CA LEU A 230 -2.24 15.59 -8.68
C LEU A 230 -3.03 16.48 -7.71
N ARG A 231 -4.26 16.86 -8.07
CA ARG A 231 -5.11 17.70 -7.23
C ARG A 231 -5.41 17.02 -5.89
N GLU A 232 -5.72 15.72 -5.89
CA GLU A 232 -5.95 14.97 -4.64
C GLU A 232 -4.70 14.97 -3.76
N ALA A 233 -3.52 14.73 -4.33
CA ALA A 233 -2.26 14.79 -3.58
C ALA A 233 -2.01 16.17 -2.97
N GLU A 234 -2.30 17.25 -3.70
CA GLU A 234 -2.18 18.61 -3.17
C GLU A 234 -3.17 18.88 -2.02
N LEU A 235 -4.39 18.35 -2.09
CA LEU A 235 -5.39 18.48 -1.01
C LEU A 235 -4.93 17.74 0.24
N ASP A 236 -4.55 16.47 0.12
CA ASP A 236 -4.07 15.65 1.23
C ASP A 236 -2.81 16.25 1.89
N GLU A 237 -1.89 16.83 1.10
CA GLU A 237 -0.74 17.56 1.63
C GLU A 237 -1.17 18.79 2.46
N LEU A 238 -2.16 19.55 1.99
CA LEU A 238 -2.69 20.71 2.71
C LEU A 238 -3.41 20.31 4.01
N GLU A 239 -4.02 19.12 4.03
CA GLU A 239 -4.69 18.55 5.19
C GLU A 239 -3.75 17.93 6.22
N GLY A 240 -2.46 17.79 5.88
CA GLY A 240 -1.41 17.35 6.81
C GLY A 240 -1.02 15.87 6.63
N ALA A 241 -1.11 15.33 5.42
CA ALA A 241 -0.51 14.04 5.10
C ALA A 241 1.02 14.12 5.20
N ASP A 242 1.62 13.12 5.85
CA ASP A 242 3.08 13.02 5.99
C ASP A 242 3.72 12.35 4.78
N ILE A 243 2.95 11.55 4.04
CA ILE A 243 3.34 10.86 2.81
C ILE A 243 2.09 10.79 1.91
N VAL A 244 2.25 11.03 0.60
CA VAL A 244 1.17 10.84 -0.38
C VAL A 244 1.46 9.65 -1.29
N MET A 245 0.43 8.96 -1.78
CA MET A 245 0.58 7.76 -2.62
C MET A 245 -0.21 7.83 -3.92
N VAL A 246 0.39 7.30 -4.99
CA VAL A 246 -0.31 6.93 -6.23
C VAL A 246 -0.55 5.42 -6.27
N LYS A 247 -1.81 5.02 -6.54
CA LYS A 247 -2.23 3.62 -6.60
C LYS A 247 -3.26 3.40 -7.73
N PRO A 248 -3.06 2.43 -8.64
CA PRO A 248 -1.88 1.58 -8.85
C PRO A 248 -0.64 2.34 -9.36
N ALA A 249 0.51 1.67 -9.47
CA ALA A 249 1.78 2.32 -9.83
C ALA A 249 2.16 2.19 -11.31
N LEU A 250 2.43 0.97 -11.82
CA LEU A 250 2.93 0.77 -13.19
C LEU A 250 2.06 1.38 -14.30
N PRO A 251 0.71 1.31 -14.25
CA PRO A 251 -0.12 1.96 -15.25
C PRO A 251 -0.24 3.48 -15.08
N TYR A 252 0.35 4.07 -14.03
CA TYR A 252 0.21 5.48 -13.64
C TYR A 252 1.57 6.14 -13.33
N LEU A 253 2.66 5.67 -13.95
CA LEU A 253 3.99 6.24 -13.71
C LEU A 253 4.12 7.71 -14.14
N ASP A 254 3.26 8.16 -15.06
CA ASP A 254 3.08 9.57 -15.41
C ASP A 254 2.52 10.38 -14.23
N VAL A 255 1.48 9.87 -13.56
CA VAL A 255 0.91 10.50 -12.37
C VAL A 255 1.91 10.49 -11.20
N VAL A 256 2.63 9.37 -10.99
CA VAL A 256 3.73 9.32 -10.01
C VAL A 256 4.75 10.42 -10.27
N ALA A 257 5.14 10.63 -11.53
CA ALA A 257 6.12 11.65 -11.89
C ALA A 257 5.59 13.08 -11.71
N GLU A 258 4.32 13.33 -12.05
CA GLU A 258 3.70 14.64 -11.84
C GLU A 258 3.54 14.98 -10.36
N VAL A 259 3.12 14.02 -9.53
CA VAL A 259 3.01 14.18 -8.07
C VAL A 259 4.41 14.36 -7.47
N ALA A 260 5.38 13.50 -7.77
CA ALA A 260 6.74 13.62 -7.23
C ALA A 260 7.47 14.92 -7.63
N ALA A 261 7.13 15.51 -8.77
CA ALA A 261 7.70 16.79 -9.20
C ALA A 261 7.18 17.99 -8.38
N GLN A 262 6.04 17.85 -7.70
CA GLN A 262 5.37 18.97 -7.00
C GLN A 262 5.23 18.75 -5.50
N SER A 263 5.17 17.48 -5.07
CA SER A 263 4.97 17.09 -3.69
C SER A 263 6.09 17.61 -2.79
N ARG A 264 5.70 18.11 -1.62
CA ARG A 264 6.63 18.58 -0.59
C ARG A 264 6.97 17.51 0.45
N VAL A 265 6.24 16.40 0.42
CA VAL A 265 6.39 15.25 1.29
C VAL A 265 6.87 14.05 0.47
N PRO A 266 7.34 12.95 1.10
CA PRO A 266 7.69 11.75 0.35
C PRO A 266 6.52 11.21 -0.46
N VAL A 267 6.83 10.65 -1.64
CA VAL A 267 5.82 10.04 -2.51
C VAL A 267 5.94 8.53 -2.47
N ALA A 268 4.86 7.84 -2.13
CA ALA A 268 4.75 6.40 -2.21
C ALA A 268 4.08 5.95 -3.52
N ALA A 269 4.40 4.74 -3.96
CA ALA A 269 3.70 4.07 -5.05
C ALA A 269 3.36 2.62 -4.66
N TYR A 270 2.18 2.15 -5.06
CA TYR A 270 1.76 0.79 -4.77
C TYR A 270 1.86 -0.08 -6.03
N HIS A 271 2.77 -1.06 -6.03
CA HIS A 271 2.81 -2.13 -7.04
C HIS A 271 1.72 -3.15 -6.72
N VAL A 272 0.51 -2.93 -7.26
CA VAL A 272 -0.69 -3.61 -6.76
C VAL A 272 -0.78 -5.06 -7.22
N SER A 273 -1.78 -5.76 -6.69
CA SER A 273 -1.93 -7.20 -6.79
C SER A 273 -2.02 -7.70 -8.25
N GLY A 274 -2.74 -6.99 -9.12
CA GLY A 274 -2.81 -7.30 -10.54
C GLY A 274 -1.51 -7.05 -11.29
N GLU A 275 -0.71 -6.05 -10.90
CA GLU A 275 0.60 -5.79 -11.50
C GLU A 275 1.58 -6.92 -11.15
N TYR A 276 1.63 -7.32 -9.87
CA TYR A 276 2.39 -8.47 -9.42
C TYR A 276 1.97 -9.76 -10.13
N ALA A 277 0.67 -10.05 -10.16
CA ALA A 277 0.13 -11.26 -10.78
C ALA A 277 0.43 -11.34 -12.29
N GLN A 278 0.46 -10.21 -12.99
CA GLN A 278 0.83 -10.17 -14.41
C GLN A 278 2.27 -10.64 -14.64
N ILE A 279 3.21 -10.18 -13.80
CA ILE A 279 4.61 -10.60 -13.87
C ILE A 279 4.74 -12.09 -13.53
N GLU A 280 4.10 -12.54 -12.45
CA GLU A 280 4.12 -13.95 -12.04
C GLU A 280 3.55 -14.87 -13.11
N ALA A 281 2.40 -14.53 -13.69
CA ALA A 281 1.76 -15.33 -14.73
C ALA A 281 2.62 -15.41 -16.01
N ALA A 282 3.15 -14.28 -16.47
CA ALA A 282 4.00 -14.26 -17.67
C ALA A 282 5.32 -15.03 -17.45
N ALA A 283 5.90 -14.93 -16.25
CA ALA A 283 7.08 -15.69 -15.86
C ALA A 283 6.81 -17.21 -15.81
N ALA A 284 5.69 -17.62 -15.20
CA ALA A 284 5.29 -19.02 -15.10
C ALA A 284 5.07 -19.68 -16.47
N ASN A 285 4.67 -18.89 -17.47
CA ASN A 285 4.55 -19.33 -18.87
C ASN A 285 5.88 -19.26 -19.66
N GLY A 286 6.97 -18.81 -19.03
CA GLY A 286 8.28 -18.65 -19.67
C GLY A 286 8.35 -17.50 -20.68
N TRP A 287 7.44 -16.53 -20.61
CA TRP A 287 7.39 -15.40 -21.55
C TRP A 287 8.36 -14.28 -21.18
N LEU A 288 8.72 -14.17 -19.89
CA LEU A 288 9.71 -13.21 -19.39
C LEU A 288 10.53 -13.82 -18.25
N ASP A 289 11.68 -13.20 -17.96
CA ASP A 289 12.47 -13.51 -16.78
C ASP A 289 11.86 -12.82 -15.55
N ARG A 290 11.43 -13.63 -14.57
CA ARG A 290 10.73 -13.18 -13.36
C ARG A 290 11.50 -12.10 -12.60
N ARG A 291 12.77 -12.38 -12.31
CA ARG A 291 13.62 -11.51 -11.49
C ARG A 291 13.89 -10.19 -12.20
N ALA A 292 14.25 -10.25 -13.48
CA ALA A 292 14.54 -9.07 -14.28
C ALA A 292 13.30 -8.17 -14.40
N ALA A 293 12.11 -8.75 -14.64
CA ALA A 293 10.88 -7.98 -14.76
C ALA A 293 10.49 -7.26 -13.46
N HIS A 294 10.54 -7.94 -12.30
CA HIS A 294 10.29 -7.30 -11.01
C HIS A 294 11.30 -6.19 -10.68
N LEU A 295 12.60 -6.42 -10.93
CA LEU A 295 13.62 -5.39 -10.72
C LEU A 295 13.44 -4.19 -11.67
N GLU A 296 12.98 -4.41 -12.89
CA GLU A 296 12.69 -3.35 -13.85
C GLU A 296 11.43 -2.56 -13.49
N ALA A 297 10.39 -3.23 -12.99
CA ALA A 297 9.19 -2.60 -12.43
C ALA A 297 9.56 -1.70 -11.24
N LEU A 298 10.32 -2.22 -10.27
CA LEU A 298 10.88 -1.45 -9.14
C LEU A 298 11.66 -0.22 -9.61
N THR A 299 12.59 -0.43 -10.54
CA THR A 299 13.41 0.66 -11.09
C THR A 299 12.55 1.71 -11.80
N SER A 300 11.47 1.31 -12.46
CA SER A 300 10.58 2.23 -13.18
C SER A 300 9.75 3.09 -12.23
N MET A 301 9.25 2.53 -11.13
CA MET A 301 8.57 3.30 -10.07
C MET A 301 9.53 4.27 -9.39
N ARG A 302 10.75 3.83 -9.02
CA ARG A 302 11.77 4.74 -8.47
C ARG A 302 12.18 5.84 -9.44
N ARG A 303 12.32 5.52 -10.73
CA ARG A 303 12.64 6.51 -11.78
C ARG A 303 11.52 7.53 -11.99
N ALA A 304 10.26 7.13 -11.81
CA ALA A 304 9.14 8.06 -11.85
C ALA A 304 9.16 9.04 -10.66
N GLY A 305 9.80 8.69 -9.54
CA GLY A 305 10.01 9.59 -8.41
C GLY A 305 9.46 9.09 -7.07
N ALA A 306 8.82 7.91 -7.03
CA ALA A 306 8.28 7.37 -5.77
C ALA A 306 9.39 6.95 -4.80
N ASP A 307 9.50 7.59 -3.64
CA ASP A 307 10.44 7.32 -2.55
C ASP A 307 10.20 5.99 -1.85
N ILE A 308 8.93 5.58 -1.73
CA ILE A 308 8.50 4.38 -1.01
C ILE A 308 7.69 3.50 -1.95
N ILE A 309 7.93 2.19 -1.93
CA ILE A 309 7.22 1.24 -2.80
C ILE A 309 6.59 0.13 -1.95
N VAL A 310 5.27 0.10 -1.94
CA VAL A 310 4.51 -1.01 -1.36
C VAL A 310 4.39 -2.12 -2.40
N THR A 311 4.86 -3.33 -2.07
CA THR A 311 4.82 -4.46 -3.01
C THR A 311 4.83 -5.82 -2.32
N TYR A 312 4.16 -6.81 -2.93
CA TYR A 312 4.17 -8.20 -2.47
C TYR A 312 5.52 -8.89 -2.70
N ALA A 313 6.30 -8.41 -3.68
CA ALA A 313 7.64 -8.94 -4.00
C ALA A 313 8.76 -8.39 -3.09
N ALA A 314 8.43 -7.68 -2.00
CA ALA A 314 9.39 -6.85 -1.26
C ALA A 314 10.59 -7.65 -0.74
N LEU A 315 10.35 -8.83 -0.15
CA LEU A 315 11.43 -9.68 0.37
C LEU A 315 12.34 -10.24 -0.73
N GLU A 316 11.74 -10.62 -1.87
CA GLU A 316 12.50 -11.15 -3.01
C GLU A 316 13.31 -10.06 -3.70
N LEU A 317 12.72 -8.87 -3.90
CA LEU A 317 13.40 -7.70 -4.40
C LEU A 317 14.59 -7.32 -3.49
N ALA A 318 14.39 -7.31 -2.17
CA ALA A 318 15.46 -7.05 -1.22
C ALA A 318 16.62 -8.06 -1.36
N ALA A 319 16.31 -9.36 -1.51
CA ALA A 319 17.32 -10.39 -1.75
C ALA A 319 18.06 -10.17 -3.09
N TRP A 320 17.33 -9.93 -4.18
CA TRP A 320 17.92 -9.73 -5.51
C TRP A 320 18.73 -8.45 -5.65
N LEU A 321 18.44 -7.41 -4.86
CA LEU A 321 19.21 -6.17 -4.80
C LEU A 321 20.57 -6.38 -4.10
N LYS A 322 20.67 -7.27 -3.11
CA LYS A 322 21.95 -7.59 -2.42
C LYS A 322 22.96 -8.28 -3.35
N GLU A 323 22.48 -8.95 -4.39
CA GLU A 323 23.30 -9.69 -5.36
C GLU A 323 23.76 -8.83 -6.56
N ASN A 324 23.28 -7.59 -6.69
CA ASN A 324 23.51 -6.69 -7.83
C ASN A 324 24.52 -5.57 -7.54
#